data_AF-A0A938JAP9-F1
#
_entry.id   AF-A0A938JAP9-F1
#
_cell.length_a   1.000
_cell.length_b   1.000
_cell.length_c   1.000
_cell.angle_alpha   90.00
_cell.angle_beta   90.00
_cell.angle_gamma   90.00
#
_symmetry.space_group_name_H-M   'P 1'
#
loop_
_entity.id
_entity.type
_entity.pdbx_description
1 polymer ?
#
loop_
_entity_poly.entity_id
_entity_poly.type
_entity_poly.pdbx_seq_one_letter_code
_entity_poly.pdbx_strand_id
1 'polypeptide(L)'
;MSEAAYRVAVDIGGTFVDAVELDLETRTIRLEKAPTTPRQPWEGVIAAIERLGTPLDRVDLFIHGTTLGLNAVLERRGARTGIVTNEGLRDVFLIGRSNVPDHAMYDFQYERPPSIVRRRDTAGVRGRLDYKGRELERLSEDDVRAAGRLLVDEQGVEAIAVCFLHSYRNPDHERRAAAILRESHPGVQVSVSHEILREYREYERTSTTVLDAYIRPIFARYVDRLEEELRARGLGGRFLIMRSGGGAMTAGQARETPTHTMLSGPAGGIVGAARIGSAFERPELLTFDVGGTSLDLCVIERGDPVAVHEAELERYPLLIPVFDIRTIGAGGGSIASVDDGLLRVGPRSAGAEPGPIAYGRGGVEPTVTDAAIVLGYIEPARFLGGSMPLDGAAARDGIERTIAAGL
;
A
#
# COMPACT_ATOMS: atom_id res chain seq x y z
N MET A 1 -33.08 -15.91 -12.27
CA MET A 1 -31.79 -15.31 -11.88
C MET A 1 -31.22 -14.71 -13.15
N SER A 2 -30.94 -13.41 -13.14
CA SER A 2 -30.38 -12.71 -14.30
C SER A 2 -29.03 -13.35 -14.67
N GLU A 3 -28.77 -13.58 -15.96
CA GLU A 3 -27.48 -14.07 -16.42
C GLU A 3 -26.44 -12.97 -16.17
N ALA A 4 -25.40 -13.30 -15.40
CA ALA A 4 -24.38 -12.34 -15.04
C ALA A 4 -23.62 -11.91 -16.30
N ALA A 5 -23.57 -10.60 -16.53
CA ALA A 5 -23.11 -10.00 -17.78
C ALA A 5 -21.95 -9.02 -17.61
N TYR A 6 -21.54 -8.71 -16.37
CA TYR A 6 -20.52 -7.69 -16.13
C TYR A 6 -19.39 -8.17 -15.22
N ARG A 7 -18.19 -7.71 -15.54
CA ARG A 7 -17.03 -7.72 -14.63
C ARG A 7 -16.67 -6.30 -14.29
N VAL A 8 -16.47 -6.04 -13.00
CA VAL A 8 -16.11 -4.70 -12.52
C VAL A 8 -14.78 -4.77 -11.78
N ALA A 9 -13.89 -3.84 -12.09
CA ALA A 9 -12.66 -3.61 -11.35
C ALA A 9 -12.63 -2.16 -10.87
N VAL A 10 -12.28 -1.94 -9.60
CA VAL A 10 -12.16 -0.60 -9.04
C VAL A 10 -10.84 -0.47 -8.29
N ASP A 11 -10.04 0.52 -8.64
CA ASP A 11 -8.83 0.89 -7.92
C ASP A 11 -8.99 2.23 -7.20
N ILE A 12 -8.58 2.28 -5.93
CA ILE A 12 -8.57 3.51 -5.15
C ILE A 12 -7.14 4.02 -4.98
N GLY A 13 -6.84 5.10 -5.69
CA GLY A 13 -5.62 5.89 -5.54
C GLY A 13 -5.77 7.05 -4.55
N GLY A 14 -4.73 7.88 -4.47
CA GLY A 14 -4.70 9.03 -3.57
C GLY A 14 -5.67 10.16 -3.95
N THR A 15 -5.88 10.41 -5.24
CA THR A 15 -6.68 11.54 -5.73
C THR A 15 -8.05 11.11 -6.27
N PHE A 16 -8.08 9.98 -6.96
CA PHE A 16 -9.28 9.47 -7.62
C PHE A 16 -9.45 7.98 -7.43
N VAL A 17 -10.69 7.55 -7.61
CA VAL A 17 -11.12 6.17 -7.75
C VAL A 17 -11.39 5.92 -9.23
N ASP A 18 -10.73 4.92 -9.78
CA ASP A 18 -10.86 4.50 -11.16
C ASP A 18 -11.69 3.22 -11.21
N ALA A 19 -12.78 3.24 -11.97
CA ALA A 19 -13.69 2.11 -12.13
C ALA A 19 -13.77 1.67 -13.59
N VAL A 20 -13.65 0.37 -13.81
CA VAL A 20 -13.68 -0.26 -15.12
C VAL A 20 -14.77 -1.33 -15.13
N GLU A 21 -15.63 -1.28 -16.13
CA GLU A 21 -16.62 -2.30 -16.42
C GLU A 21 -16.26 -3.00 -17.73
N LEU A 22 -16.36 -4.31 -17.75
CA LEU A 22 -16.37 -5.14 -18.95
C LEU A 22 -17.73 -5.82 -19.07
N ASP A 23 -18.45 -5.50 -20.15
CA ASP A 23 -19.65 -6.22 -20.57
C ASP A 23 -19.24 -7.51 -21.29
N LEU A 24 -19.69 -8.66 -20.78
CA LEU A 24 -19.34 -9.98 -21.30
C LEU A 24 -20.12 -10.35 -22.57
N GLU A 25 -21.29 -9.75 -22.79
CA GLU A 25 -22.13 -9.96 -23.97
C GLU A 25 -21.59 -9.16 -25.15
N THR A 26 -21.39 -7.86 -24.95
CA THR A 26 -20.97 -6.93 -26.02
C THR A 26 -19.45 -6.81 -26.16
N ARG A 27 -18.69 -7.25 -25.14
CA ARG A 27 -17.24 -7.09 -25.02
C ARG A 27 -16.77 -5.63 -25.04
N THR A 28 -17.65 -4.71 -24.67
CA THR A 28 -17.28 -3.30 -24.52
C THR A 28 -16.73 -3.02 -23.12
N ILE A 29 -15.79 -2.08 -23.06
CA ILE A 29 -15.23 -1.58 -21.81
C ILE A 29 -15.76 -0.18 -21.58
N ARG A 30 -16.17 0.10 -20.34
CA ARG A 30 -16.53 1.44 -19.88
C ARG A 30 -15.66 1.82 -18.69
N LEU A 31 -15.27 3.09 -18.66
CA LEU A 31 -14.37 3.65 -17.67
C LEU A 31 -15.06 4.84 -17.02
N GLU A 32 -15.03 4.88 -15.70
CA GLU A 32 -15.52 6.01 -14.93
C GLU A 32 -14.52 6.39 -13.84
N LYS A 33 -14.54 7.66 -13.48
CA LYS A 33 -13.62 8.22 -12.48
C LYS A 33 -14.42 9.01 -11.47
N ALA A 34 -14.18 8.77 -10.18
CA ALA A 34 -14.76 9.53 -9.09
C ALA A 34 -13.66 10.13 -8.20
N PRO A 35 -13.88 11.28 -7.54
CA PRO A 35 -12.97 11.76 -6.51
C PRO A 35 -12.85 10.74 -5.36
N THR A 36 -11.65 10.59 -4.80
CA THR A 36 -11.48 9.81 -3.56
C THR A 36 -12.16 10.54 -2.38
N THR A 37 -12.69 9.79 -1.43
CA THR A 37 -13.23 10.33 -0.16
C THR A 37 -12.31 9.93 1.00
N PRO A 38 -11.27 10.72 1.36
CA PRO A 38 -10.23 10.26 2.29
C PRO A 38 -10.72 9.84 3.67
N ARG A 39 -11.78 10.50 4.17
CA ARG A 39 -12.37 10.17 5.47
C ARG A 39 -13.11 8.84 5.46
N GLN A 40 -13.69 8.47 4.32
CA GLN A 40 -14.49 7.27 4.13
C GLN A 40 -14.20 6.68 2.73
N PRO A 41 -13.05 6.00 2.56
CA PRO A 41 -12.59 5.59 1.23
C PRO A 41 -13.58 4.73 0.45
N TRP A 42 -14.41 3.95 1.16
CA TRP A 42 -15.43 3.08 0.56
C TRP A 42 -16.53 3.87 -0.15
N GLU A 43 -16.85 5.10 0.29
CA GLU A 43 -17.83 5.96 -0.37
C GLU A 43 -17.38 6.34 -1.78
N GLY A 44 -16.08 6.56 -1.97
CA GLY A 44 -15.51 6.85 -3.30
C GLY A 44 -15.66 5.67 -4.26
N VAL A 45 -15.49 4.44 -3.76
CA VAL A 45 -15.72 3.21 -4.53
C VAL A 45 -17.17 3.09 -4.95
N ILE A 46 -18.11 3.31 -4.02
CA ILE A 46 -19.54 3.29 -4.31
C ILE A 46 -19.92 4.37 -5.32
N ALA A 47 -19.42 5.60 -5.17
CA ALA A 47 -19.68 6.68 -6.10
C ALA A 47 -19.17 6.39 -7.51
N ALA A 48 -18.01 5.74 -7.65
CA ALA A 48 -17.47 5.34 -8.94
C ALA A 48 -18.35 4.28 -9.63
N ILE A 49 -18.85 3.31 -8.85
CA ILE A 49 -19.80 2.29 -9.34
C ILE A 49 -21.13 2.92 -9.76
N GLU A 50 -21.66 3.86 -8.98
CA GLU A 50 -22.91 4.55 -9.29
C GLU A 50 -22.80 5.38 -10.58
N ARG A 51 -21.61 5.95 -10.87
CA ARG A 51 -21.33 6.64 -12.14
C ARG A 51 -21.28 5.69 -13.32
N LEU A 52 -20.75 4.48 -13.15
CA LEU A 52 -20.88 3.44 -14.18
C LEU A 52 -22.37 3.13 -14.41
N GLY A 53 -23.20 3.10 -13.37
CA GLY A 53 -24.60 2.68 -13.51
C GLY A 53 -24.73 1.21 -13.89
N THR A 54 -23.70 0.40 -13.60
CA THR A 54 -23.71 -1.05 -13.76
C THR A 54 -24.72 -1.66 -12.79
N PRO A 55 -25.66 -2.52 -13.26
CA PRO A 55 -26.55 -3.25 -12.37
C PRO A 55 -25.73 -4.32 -11.59
N LEU A 56 -25.50 -4.08 -10.30
CA LEU A 56 -24.64 -4.92 -9.45
C LEU A 56 -25.13 -6.36 -9.30
N ASP A 57 -26.42 -6.61 -9.44
CA ASP A 57 -27.03 -7.95 -9.45
C ASP A 57 -26.64 -8.78 -10.69
N ARG A 58 -26.12 -8.12 -11.74
CA ARG A 58 -25.59 -8.76 -12.96
C ARG A 58 -24.07 -8.83 -13.00
N VAL A 59 -23.37 -8.41 -11.94
CA VAL A 59 -21.90 -8.50 -11.88
C VAL A 59 -21.48 -9.90 -11.41
N ASP A 60 -20.69 -10.64 -12.21
CA ASP A 60 -20.17 -11.97 -11.83
C ASP A 60 -18.95 -11.90 -10.91
N LEU A 61 -18.17 -10.82 -11.05
CA LEU A 61 -16.89 -10.62 -10.41
C LEU A 61 -16.62 -9.13 -10.23
N PHE A 62 -16.37 -8.76 -8.98
CA PHE A 62 -15.92 -7.44 -8.55
C PHE A 62 -14.50 -7.57 -7.97
N ILE A 63 -13.52 -6.90 -8.59
CA ILE A 63 -12.13 -6.86 -8.10
C ILE A 63 -11.82 -5.47 -7.59
N HIS A 64 -11.24 -5.38 -6.39
CA HIS A 64 -10.86 -4.11 -5.79
C HIS A 64 -9.36 -4.02 -5.52
N GLY A 65 -8.70 -3.01 -6.10
CA GLY A 65 -7.34 -2.59 -5.75
C GLY A 65 -7.37 -1.41 -4.79
N THR A 66 -6.41 -1.33 -3.87
CA THR A 66 -6.36 -0.22 -2.91
C THR A 66 -4.96 0.12 -2.44
N THR A 67 -4.72 1.42 -2.29
CA THR A 67 -3.51 2.00 -1.70
C THR A 67 -3.66 2.33 -0.21
N LEU A 68 -4.78 1.97 0.43
CA LEU A 68 -5.09 2.35 1.81
C LEU A 68 -4.03 1.85 2.82
N GLY A 69 -3.59 0.60 2.70
CA GLY A 69 -2.59 0.01 3.59
C GLY A 69 -1.23 0.70 3.47
N LEU A 70 -0.81 1.02 2.24
CA LEU A 70 0.42 1.76 1.96
C LEU A 70 0.37 3.16 2.59
N ASN A 71 -0.68 3.93 2.30
CA ASN A 71 -0.82 5.30 2.79
C ASN A 71 -0.91 5.36 4.32
N ALA A 72 -1.56 4.39 4.97
CA ALA A 72 -1.62 4.34 6.43
C ALA A 72 -0.23 4.22 7.08
N VAL A 73 0.71 3.53 6.43
CA VAL A 73 2.09 3.43 6.91
C VAL A 73 2.86 4.72 6.65
N LEU A 74 2.79 5.25 5.43
CA LEU A 74 3.48 6.49 5.03
C LEU A 74 3.03 7.67 5.90
N GLU A 75 1.73 7.84 6.11
CA GLU A 75 1.14 8.92 6.90
C GLU A 75 1.19 8.69 8.41
N ARG A 76 1.72 7.54 8.86
CA ARG A 76 1.76 7.13 10.28
C ARG A 76 0.35 7.12 10.93
N ARG A 77 -0.66 6.69 10.18
CA ARG A 77 -2.08 6.62 10.60
C ARG A 77 -2.59 5.21 10.87
N GLY A 78 -1.70 4.27 11.17
CA GLY A 78 -2.08 2.90 11.53
C GLY A 78 -2.59 2.76 12.95
N ALA A 79 -2.95 1.54 13.30
CA ALA A 79 -3.34 1.17 14.65
C ALA A 79 -2.16 1.29 15.62
N ARG A 80 -2.42 1.70 16.86
CA ARG A 80 -1.40 1.68 17.90
C ARG A 80 -0.99 0.23 18.16
N THR A 81 0.22 -0.12 17.73
CA THR A 81 0.66 -1.52 17.65
C THR A 81 1.67 -1.86 18.72
N GLY A 82 1.51 -3.03 19.34
CA GLY A 82 2.45 -3.61 20.29
C GLY A 82 3.12 -4.86 19.73
N ILE A 83 4.27 -5.22 20.29
CA ILE A 83 5.02 -6.43 19.92
C ILE A 83 5.12 -7.34 21.14
N VAL A 84 4.77 -8.61 20.97
CA VAL A 84 5.07 -9.69 21.92
C VAL A 84 6.15 -10.56 21.31
N THR A 85 7.31 -10.60 21.95
CA THR A 85 8.47 -11.40 21.51
C THR A 85 9.09 -12.12 22.68
N ASN A 86 10.12 -12.94 22.43
CA ASN A 86 10.76 -13.67 23.52
C ASN A 86 11.51 -12.69 24.44
N GLU A 87 11.63 -13.05 25.72
CA GLU A 87 12.41 -12.30 26.70
C GLU A 87 13.86 -12.10 26.21
N GLY A 88 14.40 -10.91 26.45
CA GLY A 88 15.72 -10.49 25.94
C GLY A 88 15.76 -10.04 24.47
N LEU A 89 14.67 -10.13 23.70
CA LEU A 89 14.64 -9.76 22.27
C LEU A 89 13.73 -8.58 21.92
N ARG A 90 13.32 -7.81 22.93
CA ARG A 90 12.40 -6.67 22.80
C ARG A 90 12.92 -5.56 21.87
N ASP A 91 14.22 -5.54 21.61
CA ASP A 91 14.91 -4.51 20.83
C ASP A 91 15.12 -4.86 19.35
N VAL A 92 14.83 -6.11 18.91
CA VAL A 92 15.09 -6.57 17.54
C VAL A 92 14.50 -5.63 16.48
N PHE A 93 13.24 -5.23 16.64
CA PHE A 93 12.56 -4.35 15.69
C PHE A 93 13.15 -2.93 15.66
N LEU A 94 13.64 -2.41 16.79
CA LEU A 94 14.24 -1.08 16.85
C LEU A 94 15.68 -1.05 16.36
N ILE A 95 16.46 -2.09 16.68
CA ILE A 95 17.85 -2.25 16.24
C ILE A 95 17.90 -2.33 14.72
N GLY A 96 16.94 -3.01 14.08
CA GLY A 96 16.83 -3.03 12.62
C GLY A 96 18.12 -3.44 11.93
N ARG A 97 18.79 -4.47 12.48
CA ARG A 97 20.10 -4.98 12.03
C ARG A 97 21.25 -3.96 12.02
N SER A 98 21.06 -2.81 12.67
CA SER A 98 21.98 -1.66 12.60
C SER A 98 22.21 -1.15 11.18
N ASN A 99 21.30 -1.44 10.25
CA ASN A 99 21.40 -0.97 8.87
C ASN A 99 21.25 0.56 8.82
N VAL A 100 22.13 1.19 8.04
CA VAL A 100 22.03 2.60 7.62
C VAL A 100 21.65 2.59 6.14
N PRO A 101 20.66 3.38 5.71
CA PRO A 101 20.29 3.45 4.31
C PRO A 101 21.47 3.85 3.42
N ASP A 102 21.54 3.32 2.20
CA ASP A 102 22.65 3.56 1.28
C ASP A 102 22.92 5.07 1.04
N HIS A 103 21.87 5.87 0.93
CA HIS A 103 21.99 7.32 0.74
C HIS A 103 22.58 8.07 1.95
N ALA A 104 22.56 7.45 3.13
CA ALA A 104 23.05 8.01 4.39
C ALA A 104 24.28 7.24 4.93
N MET A 105 24.84 6.30 4.16
CA MET A 105 25.91 5.42 4.64
C MET A 105 27.20 6.15 5.05
N TYR A 106 27.40 7.38 4.57
CA TYR A 106 28.53 8.25 4.90
C TYR A 106 28.17 9.43 5.81
N ASP A 107 26.92 9.50 6.26
CA ASP A 107 26.46 10.52 7.21
C ASP A 107 26.63 10.02 8.65
N PHE A 108 27.73 10.43 9.29
CA PHE A 108 28.02 10.09 10.69
C PHE A 108 27.07 10.74 11.70
N GLN A 109 26.25 11.71 11.25
CA GLN A 109 25.24 12.38 12.06
C GLN A 109 23.84 11.83 11.78
N TYR A 110 23.72 10.75 10.99
CA TYR A 110 22.44 10.15 10.64
C TYR A 110 21.67 9.72 11.91
N GLU A 111 20.53 10.36 12.12
CA GLU A 111 19.56 9.96 13.14
C GLU A 111 18.45 9.13 12.49
N ARG A 112 18.27 7.91 13.00
CA ARG A 112 17.23 7.02 12.51
C ARG A 112 15.85 7.62 12.83
N PRO A 113 14.92 7.73 11.85
CA PRO A 113 13.58 8.24 12.09
C PRO A 113 12.82 7.44 13.16
N PRO A 114 11.84 8.06 13.85
CA PRO A 114 11.01 7.38 14.85
C PRO A 114 10.32 6.13 14.32
N SER A 115 10.27 5.07 15.14
CA SER A 115 9.64 3.79 14.79
C SER A 115 8.11 3.84 14.84
N ILE A 116 7.41 3.07 13.99
CA ILE A 116 5.95 2.85 14.06
C ILE A 116 5.52 2.18 15.38
N VAL A 117 6.42 1.40 16.00
CA VAL A 117 6.21 0.81 17.32
C VAL A 117 7.26 1.35 18.26
N ARG A 118 6.83 1.93 19.39
CA ARG A 118 7.73 2.49 20.39
C ARG A 118 8.27 1.36 21.27
N ARG A 119 9.47 1.54 21.83
CA ARG A 119 10.11 0.53 22.67
C ARG A 119 9.28 0.06 23.87
N ARG A 120 8.49 0.99 24.45
CA ARG A 120 7.61 0.71 25.58
C ARG A 120 6.44 -0.21 25.20
N ASP A 121 6.02 -0.17 23.93
CA ASP A 121 4.96 -1.02 23.37
C ASP A 121 5.52 -2.39 22.91
N THR A 122 6.65 -2.83 23.46
CA THR A 122 7.21 -4.17 23.21
C THR A 122 7.37 -4.93 24.52
N ALA A 123 6.76 -6.11 24.63
CA ALA A 123 6.83 -7.01 25.77
C ALA A 123 7.67 -8.26 25.44
N GLY A 124 8.48 -8.67 26.41
CA GLY A 124 9.25 -9.92 26.38
C GLY A 124 8.51 -11.00 27.17
N VAL A 125 8.52 -12.22 26.66
CA VAL A 125 7.85 -13.38 27.24
C VAL A 125 8.84 -14.54 27.33
N ARG A 126 8.94 -15.18 28.50
CA ARG A 126 9.79 -16.37 28.66
C ARG A 126 9.28 -17.55 27.83
N GLY A 127 10.20 -18.37 27.36
CA GLY A 127 9.96 -19.42 26.39
C GLY A 127 10.93 -19.34 25.23
N ARG A 128 11.51 -20.47 24.84
CA ARG A 128 12.56 -20.52 23.83
C ARG A 128 12.52 -21.83 23.06
N LEU A 129 12.71 -21.72 21.75
CA LEU A 129 12.96 -22.83 20.85
C LEU A 129 14.41 -22.76 20.35
N ASP A 130 15.01 -23.90 20.02
CA ASP A 130 16.27 -23.95 19.28
C ASP A 130 16.05 -23.88 17.75
N TYR A 131 17.14 -23.82 16.98
CA TYR A 131 17.08 -23.77 15.51
C TYR A 131 16.46 -25.02 14.86
N LYS A 132 16.34 -26.15 15.59
CA LYS A 132 15.66 -27.36 15.12
C LYS A 132 14.16 -27.34 15.47
N GLY A 133 13.67 -26.33 16.18
CA GLY A 133 12.29 -26.21 16.65
C GLY A 133 12.02 -26.97 17.95
N ARG A 134 13.06 -27.42 18.66
CA ARG A 134 12.92 -28.11 19.95
C ARG A 134 12.77 -27.10 21.08
N GLU A 135 11.87 -27.37 22.01
CA GLU A 135 11.65 -26.52 23.17
C GLU A 135 12.85 -26.58 24.13
N LEU A 136 13.49 -25.43 24.34
CA LEU A 136 14.56 -25.24 25.33
C LEU A 136 14.00 -24.72 26.65
N GLU A 137 13.02 -23.84 26.58
CA GLU A 137 12.31 -23.28 27.72
C GLU A 137 10.83 -23.22 27.37
N ARG A 138 9.98 -23.71 28.27
CA ARG A 138 8.53 -23.69 28.08
C ARG A 138 7.99 -22.26 28.06
N LEU A 139 7.02 -22.00 27.19
CA LEU A 139 6.32 -20.71 27.16
C LEU A 139 5.70 -20.38 28.52
N SER A 140 6.02 -19.22 29.08
CA SER A 140 5.34 -18.68 30.26
C SER A 140 4.01 -18.04 29.86
N GLU A 141 2.91 -18.75 30.09
CA GLU A 141 1.58 -18.21 29.80
C GLU A 141 1.24 -16.99 30.67
N ASP A 142 1.78 -16.92 31.89
CA ASP A 142 1.57 -15.79 32.78
C ASP A 142 2.26 -14.52 32.28
N ASP A 143 3.43 -14.67 31.66
CA ASP A 143 4.12 -13.57 30.98
C ASP A 143 3.32 -13.09 29.77
N VAL A 144 2.69 -14.00 29.01
CA VAL A 144 1.79 -13.61 27.90
C VAL A 144 0.59 -12.82 28.42
N ARG A 145 -0.05 -13.26 29.50
CA ARG A 145 -1.17 -12.53 30.12
C ARG A 145 -0.72 -11.17 30.65
N ALA A 146 0.47 -11.09 31.24
CA ALA A 146 1.07 -9.83 31.70
C ALA A 146 1.38 -8.89 30.53
N ALA A 147 1.90 -9.42 29.42
CA ALA A 147 2.12 -8.67 28.19
C ALA A 147 0.81 -8.10 27.64
N GLY A 148 -0.28 -8.87 27.64
CA GLY A 148 -1.61 -8.40 27.27
C GLY A 148 -2.06 -7.20 28.12
N ARG A 149 -2.00 -7.32 29.46
CA ARG A 149 -2.35 -6.21 30.37
C ARG A 149 -1.49 -4.96 30.15
N LEU A 150 -0.17 -5.13 30.02
CA LEU A 150 0.74 -4.03 29.78
C LEU A 150 0.44 -3.31 28.46
N LEU A 151 0.32 -4.07 27.37
CA LEU A 151 0.18 -3.49 26.04
C LEU A 151 -1.24 -2.93 25.84
N VAL A 152 -2.27 -3.68 26.19
CA VAL A 152 -3.67 -3.31 25.91
C VAL A 152 -4.23 -2.42 27.01
N ASP A 153 -4.19 -2.84 28.27
CA ASP A 153 -4.88 -2.12 29.36
C ASP A 153 -4.12 -0.85 29.77
N GLU A 154 -2.81 -0.96 30.00
CA GLU A 154 -2.01 0.17 30.48
C GLU A 154 -1.56 1.09 29.35
N GLN A 155 -1.26 0.50 28.18
CA GLN A 155 -0.75 1.25 27.04
C GLN A 155 -1.80 1.45 25.95
N GLY A 156 -3.00 0.88 25.96
CA GLY A 156 -4.01 1.16 24.94
C GLY A 156 -3.57 0.77 23.52
N VAL A 157 -2.80 -0.32 23.38
CA VAL A 157 -2.49 -0.94 22.08
C VAL A 157 -3.76 -1.57 21.51
N GLU A 158 -4.00 -1.34 20.22
CA GLU A 158 -5.17 -1.81 19.47
C GLU A 158 -4.88 -3.09 18.68
N ALA A 159 -3.61 -3.33 18.35
CA ALA A 159 -3.16 -4.50 17.60
C ALA A 159 -1.81 -5.03 18.10
N ILE A 160 -1.63 -6.35 18.11
CA ILE A 160 -0.42 -7.00 18.61
C ILE A 160 0.20 -7.87 17.52
N ALA A 161 1.50 -7.67 17.28
CA ALA A 161 2.35 -8.57 16.52
C ALA A 161 3.02 -9.59 17.46
N VAL A 162 2.81 -10.89 17.21
CA VAL A 162 3.43 -11.98 17.97
C VAL A 162 4.56 -12.58 17.15
N CYS A 163 5.80 -12.42 17.63
CA CYS A 163 7.02 -12.79 16.91
C CYS A 163 8.01 -13.51 17.83
N PHE A 164 8.07 -14.84 17.77
CA PHE A 164 9.07 -15.63 18.50
C PHE A 164 10.15 -16.18 17.57
N LEU A 165 11.36 -16.40 18.11
CA LEU A 165 12.43 -17.07 17.36
C LEU A 165 12.04 -18.51 17.03
N HIS A 166 12.40 -18.93 15.83
CA HIS A 166 12.17 -20.29 15.30
C HIS A 166 10.70 -20.72 15.21
N SER A 167 9.75 -19.79 15.31
CA SER A 167 8.32 -20.06 15.12
C SER A 167 7.96 -20.56 13.72
N TYR A 168 8.74 -20.16 12.71
CA TYR A 168 8.64 -20.70 11.35
C TYR A 168 8.77 -22.23 11.33
N ARG A 169 9.60 -22.79 12.22
CA ARG A 169 9.88 -24.22 12.32
C ARG A 169 8.90 -24.92 13.26
N ASN A 170 8.67 -24.36 14.44
CA ASN A 170 7.70 -24.86 15.41
C ASN A 170 6.79 -23.69 15.90
N PRO A 171 5.53 -23.63 15.46
CA PRO A 171 4.64 -22.51 15.75
C PRO A 171 3.94 -22.59 17.12
N ASP A 172 4.20 -23.62 17.92
CA ASP A 172 3.41 -23.90 19.14
C ASP A 172 3.37 -22.74 20.13
N HIS A 173 4.50 -22.10 20.39
CA HIS A 173 4.56 -20.96 21.31
C HIS A 173 3.76 -19.77 20.79
N GLU A 174 3.88 -19.45 19.50
CA GLU A 174 3.13 -18.34 18.91
C GLU A 174 1.63 -18.61 18.87
N ARG A 175 1.22 -19.83 18.49
CA ARG A 175 -0.18 -20.26 18.51
C ARG A 175 -0.77 -20.14 19.90
N ARG A 176 -0.05 -20.61 20.93
CA ARG A 176 -0.51 -20.53 22.31
C ARG A 176 -0.58 -19.09 22.81
N ALA A 177 0.43 -18.27 22.52
CA ALA A 177 0.43 -16.87 22.90
C ALA A 177 -0.72 -16.10 22.24
N ALA A 178 -0.96 -16.32 20.94
CA ALA A 178 -2.06 -15.70 20.22
C ALA A 178 -3.43 -16.11 20.78
N ALA A 179 -3.62 -17.38 21.12
CA ALA A 179 -4.85 -17.86 21.77
C ALA A 179 -5.09 -17.13 23.11
N ILE A 180 -4.08 -17.06 23.98
CA ILE A 180 -4.18 -16.36 25.27
C ILE A 180 -4.50 -14.87 25.09
N LEU A 181 -3.86 -14.20 24.14
CA LEU A 181 -4.10 -12.78 23.87
C LEU A 181 -5.53 -12.54 23.37
N ARG A 182 -6.03 -13.37 22.45
CA ARG A 182 -7.40 -13.31 21.93
C ARG A 182 -8.45 -13.63 23.01
N GLU A 183 -8.17 -14.60 23.88
CA GLU A 183 -9.05 -14.98 25.01
C GLU A 183 -9.13 -13.86 26.06
N SER A 184 -7.98 -13.26 26.41
CA SER A 184 -7.91 -12.23 27.45
C SER A 184 -8.34 -10.84 26.99
N HIS A 185 -8.16 -10.52 25.71
CA HIS A 185 -8.49 -9.21 25.14
C HIS A 185 -9.20 -9.37 23.79
N PRO A 186 -10.49 -9.77 23.75
CA PRO A 186 -11.21 -10.08 22.50
C PRO A 186 -11.31 -8.92 21.50
N GLY A 187 -11.11 -7.68 21.94
CA GLY A 187 -11.12 -6.50 21.07
C GLY A 187 -9.79 -6.20 20.36
N VAL A 188 -8.68 -6.86 20.75
CA VAL A 188 -7.36 -6.62 20.16
C VAL A 188 -7.17 -7.48 18.91
N GLN A 189 -6.66 -6.89 17.83
CA GLN A 189 -6.26 -7.66 16.65
C GLN A 189 -4.91 -8.31 16.91
N VAL A 190 -4.75 -9.59 16.56
CA VAL A 190 -3.50 -10.33 16.79
C VAL A 190 -3.00 -10.91 15.48
N SER A 191 -1.86 -10.40 15.02
CA SER A 191 -1.12 -10.88 13.85
C SER A 191 0.05 -11.74 14.32
N VAL A 192 0.15 -12.94 13.75
CA VAL A 192 1.07 -13.98 14.25
C VAL A 192 2.08 -14.31 13.17
N SER A 193 3.36 -14.26 13.51
CA SER A 193 4.40 -14.25 12.49
C SER A 193 4.43 -15.51 11.61
N HIS A 194 4.25 -16.70 12.20
CA HIS A 194 4.23 -17.96 11.42
C HIS A 194 2.99 -18.14 10.53
N GLU A 195 1.89 -17.44 10.81
CA GLU A 195 0.66 -17.47 9.98
C GLU A 195 0.85 -16.62 8.73
N ILE A 196 1.61 -15.51 8.86
CA ILE A 196 1.91 -14.60 7.75
C ILE A 196 3.08 -15.14 6.91
N LEU A 197 4.19 -15.51 7.56
CA LEU A 197 5.37 -16.02 6.89
C LEU A 197 6.19 -17.01 7.73
N ARG A 198 6.69 -18.06 7.07
CA ARG A 198 7.50 -19.11 7.72
C ARG A 198 8.97 -19.02 7.31
N GLU A 199 9.52 -17.81 7.40
CA GLU A 199 10.93 -17.53 7.08
C GLU A 199 11.82 -17.46 8.32
N TYR A 200 13.10 -17.82 8.17
CA TYR A 200 14.03 -17.90 9.30
C TYR A 200 14.48 -16.53 9.83
N ARG A 201 14.52 -15.52 8.96
CA ARG A 201 14.96 -14.15 9.23
C ARG A 201 14.09 -13.47 10.29
N GLU A 202 14.65 -13.16 11.47
CA GLU A 202 13.88 -12.64 12.61
C GLU A 202 13.48 -11.17 12.46
N TYR A 203 14.35 -10.31 11.92
CA TYR A 203 14.02 -8.89 11.75
C TYR A 203 12.96 -8.70 10.67
N GLU A 204 13.16 -9.27 9.49
CA GLU A 204 12.27 -9.15 8.35
C GLU A 204 10.90 -9.78 8.61
N ARG A 205 10.86 -10.91 9.32
CA ARG A 205 9.62 -11.53 9.80
C ARG A 205 8.92 -10.67 10.84
N THR A 206 9.65 -10.12 11.80
CA THR A 206 9.08 -9.21 12.80
C THR A 206 8.51 -7.97 12.11
N SER A 207 9.26 -7.36 11.18
CA SER A 207 8.85 -6.18 10.42
C SER A 207 7.57 -6.42 9.63
N THR A 208 7.51 -7.53 8.87
CA THR A 208 6.31 -7.91 8.11
C THR A 208 5.08 -8.13 9.01
N THR A 209 5.27 -8.78 10.17
CA THR A 209 4.18 -9.02 11.14
C THR A 209 3.73 -7.75 11.84
N VAL A 210 4.65 -6.82 12.12
CA VAL A 210 4.35 -5.51 12.68
C VAL A 210 3.56 -4.66 11.70
N LEU A 211 3.99 -4.61 10.43
CA LEU A 211 3.27 -3.89 9.38
C LEU A 211 1.85 -4.45 9.20
N ASP A 212 1.70 -5.78 9.24
CA ASP A 212 0.39 -6.43 9.21
C ASP A 212 -0.50 -6.00 10.38
N ALA A 213 -0.02 -6.14 11.62
CA ALA A 213 -0.74 -5.72 12.82
C ALA A 213 -1.13 -4.23 12.77
N TYR A 214 -0.23 -3.39 12.25
CA TYR A 214 -0.39 -1.95 12.17
C TYR A 214 -1.52 -1.52 11.21
N ILE A 215 -1.70 -2.21 10.09
CA ILE A 215 -2.73 -1.85 9.10
C ILE A 215 -4.04 -2.62 9.30
N ARG A 216 -3.99 -3.80 9.92
CA ARG A 216 -5.12 -4.74 10.00
C ARG A 216 -6.43 -4.15 10.53
N PRO A 217 -6.46 -3.37 11.63
CA PRO A 217 -7.72 -2.82 12.12
C PRO A 217 -8.39 -1.85 11.13
N ILE A 218 -7.60 -1.04 10.43
CA ILE A 218 -8.12 -0.06 9.46
C ILE A 218 -8.61 -0.78 8.21
N PHE A 219 -7.80 -1.72 7.73
CA PHE A 219 -8.12 -2.48 6.53
C PHE A 219 -9.35 -3.37 6.73
N ALA A 220 -9.48 -4.02 7.90
CA ALA A 220 -10.64 -4.85 8.20
C ALA A 220 -11.93 -4.04 8.20
N ARG A 221 -11.97 -2.89 8.91
CA ARG A 221 -13.13 -2.00 8.91
C ARG A 221 -13.49 -1.52 7.50
N TYR A 222 -12.48 -1.20 6.69
CA TYR A 222 -12.68 -0.77 5.31
C TYR A 222 -13.34 -1.85 4.45
N VAL A 223 -12.77 -3.06 4.47
CA VAL A 223 -13.27 -4.19 3.70
C VAL A 223 -14.66 -4.62 4.16
N ASP A 224 -14.92 -4.63 5.46
CA ASP A 224 -16.25 -4.96 6.01
C ASP A 224 -17.32 -3.97 5.52
N ARG A 225 -17.03 -2.67 5.61
CA ARG A 225 -17.96 -1.63 5.12
C ARG A 225 -18.19 -1.73 3.62
N LEU A 226 -17.14 -1.90 2.84
CA LEU A 226 -17.30 -2.04 1.39
C LEU A 226 -18.09 -3.30 1.02
N GLU A 227 -17.82 -4.43 1.68
CA GLU A 227 -18.54 -5.69 1.45
C GLU A 227 -20.02 -5.58 1.84
N GLU A 228 -20.34 -4.92 2.96
CA GLU A 228 -21.71 -4.62 3.39
C GLU A 228 -22.45 -3.77 2.35
N GLU A 229 -21.84 -2.67 1.90
CA GLU A 229 -22.47 -1.72 0.96
C GLU A 229 -22.67 -2.33 -0.44
N LEU A 230 -21.75 -3.18 -0.90
CA LEU A 230 -21.88 -3.93 -2.14
C LEU A 230 -23.01 -4.96 -2.06
N ARG A 231 -23.12 -5.69 -0.95
CA ARG A 231 -24.22 -6.65 -0.74
C ARG A 231 -25.57 -5.95 -0.61
N ALA A 232 -25.62 -4.82 0.10
CA ALA A 232 -26.85 -4.04 0.26
C ALA A 232 -27.38 -3.51 -1.08
N ARG A 233 -26.49 -3.21 -2.03
CA ARG A 233 -26.84 -2.84 -3.42
C ARG A 233 -27.03 -4.04 -4.35
N GLY A 234 -27.01 -5.26 -3.82
CA GLY A 234 -27.38 -6.46 -4.54
C GLY A 234 -26.26 -7.08 -5.39
N LEU A 235 -24.98 -6.87 -5.07
CA LEU A 235 -23.87 -7.54 -5.77
C LEU A 235 -24.13 -9.06 -5.88
N GLY A 236 -24.35 -9.54 -7.11
CA GLY A 236 -24.71 -10.94 -7.38
C GLY A 236 -23.52 -11.90 -7.40
N GLY A 237 -22.32 -11.37 -7.63
CA GLY A 237 -21.10 -12.12 -7.87
C GLY A 237 -20.09 -12.13 -6.73
N ARG A 238 -18.85 -12.50 -7.06
CA ARG A 238 -17.75 -12.59 -6.09
C ARG A 238 -17.08 -11.24 -5.88
N PHE A 239 -16.88 -10.85 -4.63
CA PHE A 239 -16.03 -9.72 -4.25
C PHE A 239 -14.62 -10.19 -3.89
N LEU A 240 -13.61 -9.76 -4.66
CA LEU A 240 -12.21 -10.08 -4.47
C LEU A 240 -11.36 -8.81 -4.33
N ILE A 241 -10.23 -8.93 -3.65
CA ILE A 241 -9.25 -7.87 -3.44
C ILE A 241 -7.95 -8.24 -4.15
N MET A 242 -7.37 -7.27 -4.88
CA MET A 242 -6.13 -7.43 -5.63
C MET A 242 -4.94 -7.65 -4.68
N ARG A 243 -4.01 -8.52 -5.08
CA ARG A 243 -2.77 -8.79 -4.31
C ARG A 243 -1.57 -8.08 -4.95
N SER A 244 -0.57 -7.74 -4.14
CA SER A 244 0.68 -7.09 -4.56
C SER A 244 1.51 -7.89 -5.57
N GLY A 245 1.45 -9.22 -5.51
CA GLY A 245 2.12 -10.13 -6.45
C GLY A 245 1.24 -10.56 -7.62
N GLY A 246 0.15 -9.82 -7.88
CA GLY A 246 -0.85 -10.19 -8.88
C GLY A 246 -1.88 -11.22 -8.39
N GLY A 247 -2.91 -11.42 -9.21
CA GLY A 247 -4.08 -12.20 -8.83
C GLY A 247 -4.93 -11.51 -7.76
N ALA A 248 -5.89 -12.24 -7.18
CA ALA A 248 -6.82 -11.69 -6.21
C ALA A 248 -7.10 -12.68 -5.06
N MET A 249 -7.60 -12.17 -3.94
CA MET A 249 -7.96 -12.93 -2.74
C MET A 249 -9.36 -12.56 -2.25
N THR A 250 -9.95 -13.40 -1.42
CA THR A 250 -11.27 -13.10 -0.84
C THR A 250 -11.18 -11.95 0.17
N ALA A 251 -12.29 -11.23 0.37
CA ALA A 251 -12.40 -10.22 1.43
C ALA A 251 -12.01 -10.79 2.81
N GLY A 252 -12.42 -12.03 3.12
CA GLY A 252 -12.06 -12.72 4.35
C GLY A 252 -10.55 -12.86 4.55
N GLN A 253 -9.84 -13.40 3.56
CA GLN A 253 -8.39 -13.52 3.63
C GLN A 253 -7.70 -12.15 3.72
N ALA A 254 -8.21 -11.15 3.01
CA ALA A 254 -7.62 -9.82 3.00
C ALA A 254 -7.72 -9.12 4.37
N ARG A 255 -8.75 -9.43 5.17
CA ARG A 255 -8.87 -9.01 6.57
C ARG A 255 -7.86 -9.69 7.49
N GLU A 256 -7.50 -10.93 7.18
CA GLU A 256 -6.56 -11.70 7.98
C GLU A 256 -5.10 -11.36 7.69
N THR A 257 -4.78 -11.12 6.42
CA THR A 257 -3.41 -10.82 5.95
C THR A 257 -3.40 -9.61 4.98
N PRO A 258 -3.76 -8.41 5.45
CA PRO A 258 -3.83 -7.19 4.64
C PRO A 258 -2.48 -6.78 4.03
N THR A 259 -1.37 -7.27 4.59
CA THR A 259 -0.03 -6.95 4.05
C THR A 259 0.13 -7.34 2.58
N HIS A 260 -0.56 -8.42 2.13
CA HIS A 260 -0.55 -8.85 0.73
C HIS A 260 -1.25 -7.89 -0.25
N THR A 261 -1.92 -6.84 0.22
CA THR A 261 -2.63 -5.88 -0.63
C THR A 261 -1.94 -4.51 -0.67
N MET A 262 -0.85 -4.31 0.07
CA MET A 262 -0.21 -3.00 0.25
C MET A 262 0.31 -2.38 -1.05
N LEU A 263 0.73 -3.19 -2.01
CA LEU A 263 1.26 -2.75 -3.31
C LEU A 263 0.35 -3.24 -4.45
N SER A 264 -0.95 -3.36 -4.19
CA SER A 264 -1.92 -3.94 -5.13
C SER A 264 -2.31 -3.03 -6.29
N GLY A 265 -2.22 -1.70 -6.13
CA GLY A 265 -2.58 -0.74 -7.18
C GLY A 265 -1.74 -0.92 -8.45
N PRO A 266 -0.42 -0.70 -8.40
CA PRO A 266 0.48 -0.90 -9.55
C PRO A 266 0.43 -2.33 -10.12
N ALA A 267 0.20 -3.33 -9.27
CA ALA A 267 0.12 -4.73 -9.67
C ALA A 267 -1.00 -5.00 -10.69
N GLY A 268 -2.14 -4.32 -10.57
CA GLY A 268 -3.23 -4.43 -11.54
C GLY A 268 -2.84 -3.96 -12.93
N GLY A 269 -2.16 -2.81 -13.02
CA GLY A 269 -1.65 -2.26 -14.28
C GLY A 269 -0.63 -3.18 -14.95
N ILE A 270 0.28 -3.76 -14.16
CA ILE A 270 1.31 -4.69 -14.65
C ILE A 270 0.69 -5.99 -15.18
N VAL A 271 -0.29 -6.57 -14.49
CA VAL A 271 -1.04 -7.74 -14.97
C VAL A 271 -1.79 -7.41 -16.26
N GLY A 272 -2.39 -6.23 -16.35
CA GLY A 272 -3.04 -5.74 -17.58
C GLY A 272 -2.05 -5.61 -18.74
N ALA A 273 -0.88 -5.02 -18.50
CA ALA A 273 0.18 -4.87 -19.50
C ALA A 273 0.69 -6.22 -20.00
N ALA A 274 0.92 -7.20 -19.11
CA ALA A 274 1.30 -8.56 -19.50
C ALA A 274 0.23 -9.21 -20.38
N ARG A 275 -1.05 -9.04 -20.03
CA ARG A 275 -2.17 -9.59 -20.82
C ARG A 275 -2.27 -8.95 -22.21
N ILE A 276 -2.04 -7.65 -22.31
CA ILE A 276 -1.98 -6.90 -23.57
C ILE A 276 -0.77 -7.36 -24.40
N GLY A 277 0.41 -7.46 -23.79
CA GLY A 277 1.62 -7.98 -24.43
C GLY A 277 1.42 -9.34 -25.05
N SER A 278 0.83 -10.27 -24.30
CA SER A 278 0.46 -11.60 -24.80
C SER A 278 -0.51 -11.53 -26.00
N ALA A 279 -1.50 -10.63 -25.99
CA ALA A 279 -2.42 -10.46 -27.12
C ALA A 279 -1.74 -9.92 -28.39
N PHE A 280 -0.63 -9.18 -28.24
CA PHE A 280 0.17 -8.66 -29.34
C PHE A 280 1.41 -9.51 -29.64
N GLU A 281 1.55 -10.69 -29.03
CA GLU A 281 2.72 -11.57 -29.16
C GLU A 281 4.04 -10.87 -28.79
N ARG A 282 3.98 -9.97 -27.79
CA ARG A 282 5.12 -9.24 -27.23
C ARG A 282 5.36 -9.67 -25.79
N PRO A 283 6.20 -10.70 -25.56
CA PRO A 283 6.45 -11.24 -24.24
C PRO A 283 7.46 -10.43 -23.41
N GLU A 284 8.25 -9.57 -24.08
CA GLU A 284 9.25 -8.71 -23.44
C GLU A 284 8.73 -7.28 -23.38
N LEU A 285 8.40 -6.78 -22.20
CA LEU A 285 7.84 -5.45 -22.00
C LEU A 285 8.51 -4.75 -20.81
N LEU A 286 8.53 -3.42 -20.89
CA LEU A 286 8.82 -2.56 -19.76
C LEU A 286 7.59 -1.68 -19.52
N THR A 287 6.98 -1.77 -18.34
CA THR A 287 5.83 -0.92 -17.99
C THR A 287 6.34 0.43 -17.50
N PHE A 288 5.65 1.50 -17.88
CA PHE A 288 5.88 2.86 -17.40
C PHE A 288 4.55 3.44 -16.93
N ASP A 289 4.38 3.59 -15.62
CA ASP A 289 3.25 4.30 -15.03
C ASP A 289 3.74 5.62 -14.44
N VAL A 290 3.34 6.75 -15.04
CA VAL A 290 3.74 8.10 -14.62
C VAL A 290 2.57 8.75 -13.91
N GLY A 291 2.66 8.87 -12.58
CA GLY A 291 1.72 9.62 -11.76
C GLY A 291 2.09 11.09 -11.60
N GLY A 292 1.43 11.77 -10.65
CA GLY A 292 1.75 13.15 -10.28
C GLY A 292 3.04 13.29 -9.46
N THR A 293 3.43 12.27 -8.71
CA THR A 293 4.59 12.36 -7.79
C THR A 293 5.73 11.41 -8.15
N SER A 294 5.40 10.29 -8.81
CA SER A 294 6.30 9.17 -9.01
C SER A 294 6.08 8.52 -10.37
N LEU A 295 7.08 7.74 -10.77
CA LEU A 295 7.10 6.86 -11.91
C LEU A 295 7.33 5.43 -11.41
N ASP A 296 6.45 4.50 -11.77
CA ASP A 296 6.59 3.09 -11.43
C ASP A 296 6.94 2.26 -12.68
N LEU A 297 7.97 1.43 -12.55
CA LEU A 297 8.53 0.61 -13.62
C LEU A 297 8.51 -0.87 -13.24
N CYS A 298 8.19 -1.76 -14.18
CA CYS A 298 8.32 -3.20 -13.99
C CYS A 298 8.71 -3.87 -15.30
N VAL A 299 9.63 -4.84 -15.20
CA VAL A 299 10.03 -5.68 -16.33
C VAL A 299 9.09 -6.87 -16.43
N ILE A 300 8.61 -7.14 -17.64
CA ILE A 300 7.86 -8.37 -17.98
C ILE A 300 8.75 -9.16 -18.93
N GLU A 301 9.14 -10.36 -18.52
CA GLU A 301 9.97 -11.28 -19.29
C GLU A 301 9.16 -12.52 -19.65
N ARG A 302 9.25 -12.99 -20.90
CA ARG A 302 8.54 -14.19 -21.35
C ARG A 302 7.02 -14.16 -21.08
N GLY A 303 6.43 -12.96 -21.02
CA GLY A 303 5.01 -12.73 -20.74
C GLY A 303 4.64 -12.72 -19.26
N ASP A 304 5.58 -12.96 -18.36
CA ASP A 304 5.38 -12.97 -16.91
C ASP A 304 6.07 -11.75 -16.27
N PRO A 305 5.36 -10.95 -15.46
CA PRO A 305 6.01 -9.88 -14.71
C PRO A 305 7.02 -10.44 -13.70
N VAL A 306 8.20 -9.80 -13.62
CA VAL A 306 9.23 -10.22 -12.67
C VAL A 306 8.72 -9.99 -11.25
N ALA A 307 8.71 -11.06 -10.44
CA ALA A 307 8.32 -11.01 -9.05
C ALA A 307 9.52 -11.15 -8.13
N VAL A 308 9.49 -10.44 -7.01
CA VAL A 308 10.44 -10.55 -5.89
C VAL A 308 9.68 -10.94 -4.62
N HIS A 309 10.41 -11.52 -3.66
CA HIS A 309 9.85 -11.99 -2.39
C HIS A 309 10.20 -11.08 -1.20
N GLU A 310 10.79 -9.92 -1.51
CA GLU A 310 11.22 -8.93 -0.53
C GLU A 310 10.97 -7.56 -1.15
N ALA A 311 10.24 -6.72 -0.42
CA ALA A 311 10.04 -5.31 -0.69
C ALA A 311 10.50 -4.49 0.51
N GLU A 312 10.66 -3.18 0.31
CA GLU A 312 10.89 -2.25 1.40
C GLU A 312 9.77 -1.21 1.40
N LEU A 313 9.17 -0.99 2.57
CA LEU A 313 8.28 0.14 2.78
C LEU A 313 8.90 1.08 3.79
N GLU A 314 9.24 2.28 3.33
CA GLU A 314 10.08 3.27 4.03
C GLU A 314 11.48 2.73 4.34
N ARG A 315 11.58 1.89 5.37
CA ARG A 315 12.81 1.23 5.83
C ARG A 315 12.51 -0.14 6.46
N TYR A 316 11.23 -0.53 6.41
CA TYR A 316 10.73 -1.74 7.00
C TYR A 316 10.70 -2.80 5.90
N PRO A 317 11.53 -3.86 6.02
CA PRO A 317 11.47 -4.95 5.07
C PRO A 317 10.11 -5.65 5.15
N LEU A 318 9.62 -6.04 3.98
CA LEU A 318 8.33 -6.66 3.78
C LEU A 318 8.51 -7.94 2.95
N LEU A 319 8.39 -9.09 3.60
CA LEU A 319 8.61 -10.40 2.98
C LEU A 319 7.30 -10.96 2.42
N ILE A 320 6.81 -10.35 1.36
CA ILE A 320 5.66 -10.82 0.60
C ILE A 320 6.02 -10.93 -0.88
N PRO A 321 5.37 -11.82 -1.64
CA PRO A 321 5.45 -11.80 -3.09
C PRO A 321 4.87 -10.48 -3.63
N VAL A 322 5.71 -9.72 -4.33
CA VAL A 322 5.34 -8.50 -5.06
C VAL A 322 5.99 -8.53 -6.44
N PHE A 323 5.50 -7.72 -7.37
CA PHE A 323 6.25 -7.43 -8.58
C PHE A 323 7.50 -6.58 -8.27
N ASP A 324 8.58 -6.76 -9.02
CA ASP A 324 9.79 -5.93 -8.94
C ASP A 324 9.48 -4.56 -9.54
N ILE A 325 8.86 -3.72 -8.73
CA ILE A 325 8.47 -2.36 -9.09
C ILE A 325 9.58 -1.42 -8.64
N ARG A 326 10.10 -0.66 -9.59
CA ARG A 326 11.06 0.41 -9.31
C ARG A 326 10.35 1.75 -9.41
N THR A 327 10.22 2.40 -8.27
CA THR A 327 9.66 3.74 -8.16
C THR A 327 10.77 4.78 -8.28
N ILE A 328 10.62 5.72 -9.21
CA ILE A 328 11.47 6.90 -9.33
C ILE A 328 10.65 8.11 -8.88
N GLY A 329 11.22 8.98 -8.06
CA GLY A 329 10.60 10.24 -7.60
C GLY A 329 10.51 11.32 -8.69
N ALA A 330 9.96 10.93 -9.85
CA ALA A 330 9.78 11.78 -11.01
C ALA A 330 8.37 11.56 -11.56
N GLY A 331 7.55 12.61 -11.56
CA GLY A 331 6.17 12.58 -12.05
C GLY A 331 5.73 13.94 -12.56
N GLY A 332 4.45 14.07 -12.88
CA GLY A 332 3.90 15.32 -13.45
C GLY A 332 4.07 16.55 -12.54
N GLY A 333 4.06 16.37 -11.23
CA GLY A 333 4.24 17.43 -10.23
C GLY A 333 5.67 17.63 -9.77
N SER A 334 6.66 16.92 -10.34
CA SER A 334 8.07 17.13 -9.98
C SER A 334 8.48 18.57 -10.27
N ILE A 335 9.03 19.23 -9.24
CA ILE A 335 9.37 20.65 -9.28
C ILE A 335 10.68 20.82 -10.04
N ALA A 336 10.69 21.76 -10.98
CA ALA A 336 11.89 22.23 -11.65
C ALA A 336 12.51 23.39 -10.86
N SER A 337 13.83 23.37 -10.71
CA SER A 337 14.61 24.44 -10.08
C SER A 337 15.97 24.59 -10.76
N VAL A 338 16.52 25.80 -10.76
CA VAL A 338 17.89 26.06 -11.20
C VAL A 338 18.76 26.26 -9.97
N ASP A 339 19.84 25.49 -9.87
CA ASP A 339 20.83 25.55 -8.80
C ASP A 339 22.22 25.65 -9.42
N ASP A 340 22.95 26.73 -9.15
CA ASP A 340 24.25 27.03 -9.76
C ASP A 340 24.29 26.90 -11.30
N GLY A 341 23.24 27.33 -11.99
CA GLY A 341 23.12 27.26 -13.46
C GLY A 341 22.78 25.87 -14.01
N LEU A 342 22.54 24.88 -13.14
CA LEU A 342 22.08 23.54 -13.52
C LEU A 342 20.58 23.41 -13.28
N LEU A 343 19.84 23.04 -14.33
CA LEU A 343 18.44 22.69 -14.22
C LEU A 343 18.30 21.31 -13.54
N ARG A 344 17.55 21.27 -12.45
CA ARG A 344 17.19 20.05 -11.73
C ARG A 344 15.67 19.90 -11.71
N VAL A 345 15.19 18.66 -11.86
CA VAL A 345 13.76 18.34 -11.79
C VAL A 345 13.57 17.21 -10.79
N GLY A 346 12.76 17.47 -9.75
CA GLY A 346 12.65 16.57 -8.60
C GLY A 346 13.88 16.63 -7.68
N PRO A 347 13.92 15.82 -6.61
CA PRO A 347 12.89 14.85 -6.19
C PRO A 347 11.68 15.50 -5.49
N ARG A 348 11.73 16.82 -5.22
CA ARG A 348 10.58 17.54 -4.65
C ARG A 348 9.41 17.53 -5.63
N SER A 349 8.20 17.34 -5.13
CA SER A 349 6.96 17.36 -5.90
C SER A 349 5.98 18.36 -5.31
N ALA A 350 5.21 19.03 -6.17
CA ALA A 350 4.12 19.91 -5.79
C ALA A 350 2.85 19.16 -5.34
N GLY A 351 2.80 17.83 -5.53
CA GLY A 351 1.65 16.99 -5.18
C GLY A 351 0.37 17.37 -5.93
N ALA A 352 -0.79 17.13 -5.33
CA ALA A 352 -2.09 17.55 -5.84
C ALA A 352 -2.57 18.89 -5.24
N GLU A 353 -1.98 19.30 -4.12
CA GLU A 353 -2.25 20.55 -3.40
C GLU A 353 -0.93 21.02 -2.74
N PRO A 354 -0.39 22.21 -3.11
CA PRO A 354 -0.97 23.19 -4.02
C PRO A 354 -0.91 22.76 -5.50
N GLY A 355 -0.13 21.73 -5.85
CA GLY A 355 -0.03 21.18 -7.20
C GLY A 355 0.72 22.08 -8.20
N PRO A 356 0.76 21.67 -9.49
CA PRO A 356 1.27 22.48 -10.59
C PRO A 356 0.69 23.90 -10.59
N ILE A 357 1.44 24.88 -11.08
CA ILE A 357 0.98 26.27 -11.18
C ILE A 357 -0.33 26.34 -11.98
N ALA A 358 -0.41 25.56 -13.07
CA ALA A 358 -1.58 25.48 -13.92
C ALA A 358 -2.86 25.00 -13.20
N TYR A 359 -2.77 24.38 -12.02
CA TYR A 359 -3.94 23.94 -11.28
C TYR A 359 -4.67 25.10 -10.61
N GLY A 360 -4.04 26.27 -10.48
CA GLY A 360 -4.66 27.47 -9.91
C GLY A 360 -4.96 27.39 -8.41
N ARG A 361 -4.35 26.45 -7.69
CA ARG A 361 -4.57 26.20 -6.24
C ARG A 361 -3.49 26.81 -5.34
N GLY A 362 -2.82 27.85 -5.81
CA GLY A 362 -1.74 28.53 -5.08
C GLY A 362 -0.34 27.94 -5.29
N GLY A 363 -0.16 27.03 -6.25
CA GLY A 363 1.16 26.55 -6.66
C GLY A 363 1.97 27.67 -7.30
N VAL A 364 3.25 27.80 -6.92
CA VAL A 364 4.14 28.87 -7.41
C VAL A 364 5.45 28.38 -8.01
N GLU A 365 5.80 27.11 -7.77
CA GLU A 365 7.00 26.47 -8.28
C GLU A 365 6.68 25.72 -9.59
N PRO A 366 7.45 25.91 -10.68
CA PRO A 366 7.18 25.23 -11.94
C PRO A 366 7.35 23.72 -11.86
N THR A 367 6.47 22.98 -12.55
CA THR A 367 6.49 21.51 -12.57
C THR A 367 6.58 20.91 -13.98
N VAL A 368 6.80 19.59 -14.07
CA VAL A 368 6.77 18.85 -15.35
C VAL A 368 5.43 19.04 -16.09
N THR A 369 4.31 19.09 -15.36
CA THR A 369 2.97 19.31 -15.94
C THR A 369 2.85 20.71 -16.51
N ASP A 370 3.38 21.73 -15.82
CA ASP A 370 3.41 23.11 -16.33
C ASP A 370 4.20 23.18 -17.64
N ALA A 371 5.35 22.51 -17.71
CA ALA A 371 6.15 22.44 -18.93
C ALA A 371 5.42 21.71 -20.07
N ALA A 372 4.75 20.59 -19.76
CA ALA A 372 3.95 19.84 -20.73
C ALA A 372 2.79 20.67 -21.31
N ILE A 373 2.17 21.52 -20.49
CA ILE A 373 1.14 22.47 -20.94
C ILE A 373 1.73 23.54 -21.85
N VAL A 374 2.84 24.17 -21.45
CA VAL A 374 3.49 25.23 -22.24
C VAL A 374 3.99 24.71 -23.59
N LEU A 375 4.50 23.48 -23.64
CA LEU A 375 4.92 22.80 -24.86
C LEU A 375 3.75 22.31 -25.73
N GLY A 376 2.52 22.32 -25.21
CA GLY A 376 1.33 21.90 -25.93
C GLY A 376 1.09 20.39 -25.95
N TYR A 377 1.72 19.62 -25.05
CA TYR A 377 1.43 18.19 -24.87
C TYR A 377 0.11 17.94 -24.13
N ILE A 378 -0.30 18.88 -23.27
CA ILE A 378 -1.57 18.84 -22.54
C ILE A 378 -2.42 20.03 -22.98
N GLU A 379 -3.65 19.75 -23.43
CA GLU A 379 -4.66 20.76 -23.76
C GLU A 379 -5.33 21.28 -22.48
N PRO A 380 -5.10 22.56 -22.07
CA PRO A 380 -5.59 23.09 -20.80
C PRO A 380 -7.11 23.05 -20.63
N ALA A 381 -7.86 23.24 -21.73
CA ALA A 381 -9.32 23.31 -21.67
C ALA A 381 -10.00 21.92 -21.55
N ARG A 382 -9.28 20.84 -21.86
CA ARG A 382 -9.83 19.48 -21.93
C ARG A 382 -9.28 18.54 -20.87
N PHE A 383 -8.48 19.05 -19.94
CA PHE A 383 -7.92 18.24 -18.87
C PHE A 383 -9.03 17.59 -18.03
N LEU A 384 -8.85 16.30 -17.71
CA LEU A 384 -9.88 15.44 -17.10
C LEU A 384 -11.24 15.49 -17.82
N GLY A 385 -11.25 15.50 -19.16
CA GLY A 385 -12.47 15.58 -19.93
C GLY A 385 -13.16 16.95 -19.87
N GLY A 386 -12.45 17.98 -19.40
CA GLY A 386 -12.95 19.35 -19.25
C GLY A 386 -13.51 19.66 -17.85
N SER A 387 -13.49 18.71 -16.91
CA SER A 387 -13.98 18.95 -15.54
C SER A 387 -13.04 19.82 -14.70
N MET A 388 -11.79 19.97 -15.13
CA MET A 388 -10.77 20.78 -14.43
C MET A 388 -10.02 21.64 -15.45
N PRO A 389 -10.45 22.90 -15.67
CA PRO A 389 -9.72 23.81 -16.55
C PRO A 389 -8.36 24.15 -15.94
N LEU A 390 -7.32 24.16 -16.77
CA LEU A 390 -5.96 24.50 -16.36
C LEU A 390 -5.57 25.91 -16.83
N ASP A 391 -4.82 26.63 -16.00
CA ASP A 391 -4.29 27.95 -16.33
C ASP A 391 -2.92 27.85 -17.01
N GLY A 392 -2.94 27.66 -18.34
CA GLY A 392 -1.71 27.57 -19.14
C GLY A 392 -0.92 28.87 -19.20
N ALA A 393 -1.55 30.03 -18.97
CA ALA A 393 -0.85 31.32 -18.93
C ALA A 393 -0.04 31.44 -17.65
N ALA A 394 -0.63 31.12 -16.50
CA ALA A 394 0.07 31.09 -15.22
C ALA A 394 1.27 30.12 -15.24
N ALA A 395 1.11 28.95 -15.86
CA ALA A 395 2.20 27.99 -16.05
C ALA A 395 3.37 28.57 -16.86
N ARG A 396 3.07 29.27 -17.97
CA ARG A 396 4.07 29.96 -18.80
C ARG A 396 4.81 31.03 -18.00
N ASP A 397 4.07 31.91 -17.34
CA ASP A 397 4.64 33.02 -16.56
C ASP A 397 5.52 32.50 -15.41
N GLY A 398 5.09 31.41 -14.76
CA GLY A 398 5.86 30.74 -13.71
C GLY A 398 7.18 30.17 -14.21
N ILE A 399 7.16 29.47 -15.35
CA ILE A 399 8.38 28.92 -15.97
C ILE A 399 9.33 30.04 -16.42
N GLU A 400 8.81 31.08 -17.08
CA GLU A 400 9.62 32.21 -17.53
C GLU A 400 10.32 32.90 -16.35
N ARG A 401 9.57 33.18 -15.29
CA ARG A 401 10.08 33.87 -14.09
C ARG A 401 11.12 33.06 -13.32
N THR A 402 10.89 31.76 -13.14
CA THR A 402 11.67 30.95 -12.19
C THR A 402 12.77 30.12 -12.87
N ILE A 403 12.57 29.70 -14.12
CA ILE A 403 13.52 28.85 -14.84
C ILE A 403 14.22 29.64 -15.95
N ALA A 404 13.47 30.22 -16.89
CA ALA A 404 14.06 30.83 -18.07
C ALA A 404 14.91 32.07 -17.75
N ALA A 405 14.51 32.87 -16.76
CA ALA A 405 15.29 34.03 -16.31
C ALA A 405 16.52 33.66 -15.44
N GLY A 406 16.57 32.42 -14.92
CA GLY A 406 17.65 31.92 -14.06
C GLY A 406 18.72 31.10 -14.78
N LEU A 407 18.50 30.78 -16.05
CA LEU A 407 19.45 30.15 -16.99
C LEU A 407 20.05 31.23 -17.91
#